data_AF-A0A4P8Q9C6-F1
#
_entry.id   AF-A0A4P8Q9C6-F1
#
_cell.length_a   1.000
_cell.length_b   1.000
_cell.length_c   1.000
_cell.angle_alpha   90.00
_cell.angle_beta   90.00
_cell.angle_gamma   90.00
#
_symmetry.space_group_name_H-M   'P 1'
#
loop_
_entity.id
_entity.type
_entity.pdbx_description
1 polymer ?
#
loop_
_entity_poly.entity_id
_entity_poly.type
_entity_poly.pdbx_seq_one_letter_code
_entity_poly.pdbx_strand_id
1 'polypeptide(L)'
;MGGEIIFMVPAVIGFAAMATIGGTLLLWLVWIAARRWGPPSSRAAPPRFPVGGTTAVLLAISLPVGCVRACPPVPQPESAKIVAAFEVPLTTAVERANFLTILKAEAAIGGLDVNIETAEEMDRWNEMGLELSKSIEATVYRSGDIRQSEARASDQHHLGHAWISFERGEDPSLARRFRERLMSRIVERWPGTLSVPVAQTGSLPHKKDLRRSDHGYEIDPSRLAGYICGTAPGNAPKSACD
;
A
#
# COMPACT_ATOMS: atom_id res chain seq x y z
N MET A 1 -6.23 33.26 10.59
CA MET A 1 -6.47 32.31 11.69
C MET A 1 -5.80 31.02 11.26
N GLY A 2 -4.69 30.69 11.91
CA GLY A 2 -3.81 29.58 11.54
C GLY A 2 -4.35 28.23 11.99
N GLY A 3 -4.11 27.21 11.17
CA GLY A 3 -4.24 25.81 11.52
C GLY A 3 -2.97 25.10 11.08
N GLU A 4 -2.26 24.54 12.05
CA GLU A 4 -1.00 23.83 11.91
C GLU A 4 -1.15 22.58 11.02
N ILE A 5 -0.25 22.42 10.06
CA ILE A 5 -0.12 21.20 9.25
C ILE A 5 0.78 20.24 10.03
N ILE A 6 0.18 19.22 10.64
CA ILE A 6 0.90 18.11 11.27
C ILE A 6 1.43 17.20 10.16
N PHE A 7 2.73 17.30 9.88
CA PHE A 7 3.47 16.33 9.08
C PHE A 7 3.61 15.02 9.86
N MET A 8 2.90 13.96 9.46
CA MET A 8 3.29 12.59 9.78
C MET A 8 4.20 12.05 8.66
N VAL A 9 5.50 12.27 8.82
CA VAL A 9 6.55 11.50 8.14
C VAL A 9 6.93 10.33 9.05
N PRO A 10 7.12 9.10 8.52
CA PRO A 10 6.81 7.87 9.23
C PRO A 10 7.87 7.47 10.24
N ALA A 11 7.43 6.75 11.29
CA ALA A 11 8.23 6.05 12.29
C ALA A 11 9.31 5.07 11.72
N VAL A 12 9.36 4.90 10.40
CA VAL A 12 10.41 4.18 9.67
C VAL A 12 11.76 4.92 9.71
N ILE A 13 11.78 6.27 9.80
CA ILE A 13 13.04 7.03 9.94
C ILE A 13 13.62 6.91 11.35
N GLY A 14 12.77 6.78 12.38
CA GLY A 14 13.20 6.61 13.77
C GLY A 14 14.01 5.32 14.01
N PHE A 15 13.66 4.24 13.31
CA PHE A 15 14.40 2.97 13.40
C PHE A 15 15.77 3.03 12.70
N ALA A 16 15.87 3.72 11.56
CA ALA A 16 17.15 3.94 10.88
C ALA A 16 18.10 4.84 11.71
N ALA A 17 17.56 5.84 12.42
CA ALA A 17 18.33 6.69 13.32
C ALA A 17 18.83 5.95 14.58
N MET A 18 18.01 5.06 15.18
CA MET A 18 18.42 4.25 16.33
C MET A 18 19.50 3.21 15.97
N ALA A 19 19.44 2.62 14.77
CA ALA A 19 20.45 1.67 14.29
C ALA A 19 21.80 2.35 14.01
N THR A 20 21.79 3.60 13.52
CA THR A 20 23.00 4.37 13.25
C THR A 20 23.65 4.92 14.52
N ILE A 21 22.86 5.36 15.51
CA ILE A 21 23.38 5.80 16.83
C ILE A 21 23.94 4.61 17.61
N GLY A 22 23.25 3.47 17.64
CA GLY A 22 23.74 2.25 18.30
C GLY A 22 25.04 1.72 17.68
N GLY A 23 25.13 1.73 16.35
CA GLY A 23 26.33 1.31 15.61
C GLY A 23 27.53 2.25 15.83
N THR A 24 27.31 3.56 15.85
CA THR A 24 28.37 4.54 16.13
C THR A 24 28.85 4.47 17.58
N LEU A 25 27.96 4.22 18.55
CA LEU A 25 28.35 4.06 19.95
C LEU A 25 29.22 2.82 20.19
N LEU A 26 28.90 1.69 19.55
CA LEU A 26 29.71 0.47 19.61
C LEU A 26 31.10 0.67 19.01
N LEU A 27 31.20 1.32 17.84
CA LEU A 27 32.48 1.67 17.23
C LEU A 27 33.30 2.61 18.11
N TRP A 28 32.65 3.60 18.74
CA TRP A 28 33.31 4.52 19.67
C TRP A 28 33.82 3.81 20.93
N LEU A 29 33.04 2.89 21.51
CA LEU A 29 33.45 2.10 22.67
C LEU A 29 34.61 1.15 22.34
N VAL A 30 34.60 0.48 21.18
CA VAL A 30 35.71 -0.37 20.71
C VAL A 30 36.97 0.47 20.50
N TRP A 31 36.84 1.66 19.94
CA TRP A 31 37.97 2.58 19.74
C TRP A 31 38.56 3.09 21.07
N ILE A 32 37.72 3.42 22.07
CA ILE A 32 38.18 3.78 23.41
C ILE A 32 38.88 2.61 24.11
N ALA A 33 38.33 1.41 24.01
CA ALA A 33 38.94 0.21 24.59
C ALA A 33 40.32 -0.06 23.97
N ALA A 34 40.46 0.08 22.64
CA ALA A 34 41.72 -0.07 21.93
C ALA A 34 42.76 1.01 22.31
N ARG A 35 42.32 2.25 22.60
CA ARG A 35 43.22 3.32 23.05
C ARG A 35 43.65 3.21 24.51
N ARG A 36 42.81 2.63 25.37
CA ARG A 36 43.11 2.50 26.81
C ARG A 36 44.10 1.38 27.12
N TRP A 37 44.34 0.48 26.16
CA TRP A 37 45.30 -0.62 26.25
C TRP A 37 46.44 -0.39 25.25
N GLY A 38 47.21 0.69 25.44
CA GLY A 38 48.49 0.85 24.77
C GLY A 38 49.49 -0.23 25.26
N PRO A 39 50.33 -0.78 24.37
CA PRO A 39 51.27 -1.84 24.77
C PRO A 39 52.32 -1.28 25.74
N PRO A 40 52.70 -2.02 26.79
CA PRO A 40 53.83 -1.65 27.61
C PRO A 40 55.11 -1.75 26.79
N SER A 41 55.92 -0.71 26.88
CA SER A 41 57.23 -0.54 26.27
C SER A 41 58.09 -1.81 26.29
N SER A 42 58.57 -2.25 25.12
CA SER A 42 59.84 -2.97 25.00
C SER A 42 60.56 -2.56 23.73
N ARG A 43 61.84 -2.20 23.90
CA ARG A 43 62.80 -1.92 22.81
C ARG A 43 63.15 -3.25 22.12
N ALA A 44 62.79 -3.41 20.85
CA ALA A 44 63.53 -4.21 19.88
C ALA A 44 63.03 -3.89 18.45
N ALA A 45 63.95 -4.05 17.50
CA ALA A 45 63.94 -3.85 16.04
C ALA A 45 62.60 -3.94 15.24
N PRO A 46 62.52 -3.31 14.05
CA PRO A 46 61.28 -3.19 13.29
C PRO A 46 60.97 -4.46 12.48
N PRO A 47 59.72 -4.95 12.45
CA PRO A 47 59.27 -5.85 11.41
C PRO A 47 58.65 -5.05 10.24
N ARG A 48 59.00 -5.49 9.04
CA ARG A 48 58.46 -5.04 7.75
C ARG A 48 57.11 -5.74 7.47
N PHE A 49 56.05 -4.93 7.33
CA PHE A 49 54.78 -5.16 6.58
C PHE A 49 53.86 -6.35 6.94
N PRO A 50 52.56 -6.35 6.53
CA PRO A 50 51.74 -5.29 5.95
C PRO A 50 50.45 -5.00 6.77
N VAL A 51 50.16 -3.73 7.00
CA VAL A 51 48.83 -3.25 7.43
C VAL A 51 48.06 -2.90 6.16
N GLY A 52 47.09 -3.72 5.78
CA GLY A 52 46.20 -3.41 4.67
C GLY A 52 45.48 -4.65 4.16
N GLY A 53 44.21 -4.82 4.54
CA GLY A 53 43.29 -5.67 3.77
C GLY A 53 42.30 -6.53 4.55
N THR A 54 42.49 -6.79 5.84
CA THR A 54 41.65 -7.79 6.53
C THR A 54 40.57 -7.22 7.45
N THR A 55 40.66 -5.95 7.87
CA THR A 55 39.62 -5.33 8.73
C THR A 55 38.45 -4.70 7.97
N ALA A 56 38.55 -4.50 6.66
CA ALA A 56 37.46 -3.93 5.85
C ALA A 56 36.44 -4.98 5.36
N VAL A 57 36.80 -6.27 5.33
CA VAL A 57 35.97 -7.31 4.70
C VAL A 57 34.91 -7.89 5.64
N LEU A 58 35.09 -7.81 6.96
CA LEU A 58 34.12 -8.36 7.93
C LEU A 58 32.98 -7.40 8.29
N LEU A 59 33.08 -6.10 7.96
CA LEU A 59 32.02 -5.11 8.24
C LEU A 59 30.99 -4.97 7.12
N ALA A 60 31.26 -5.50 5.93
CA ALA A 60 30.36 -5.41 4.77
C ALA A 60 29.33 -6.54 4.67
N ILE A 61 29.48 -7.63 5.44
CA ILE A 61 28.64 -8.83 5.32
C ILE A 61 27.53 -8.89 6.40
N SER A 62 27.63 -8.12 7.48
CA SER A 62 26.69 -8.20 8.62
C SER A 62 25.41 -7.38 8.48
N LEU A 63 25.28 -6.52 7.47
CA LEU A 63 24.21 -5.50 7.41
C LEU A 63 22.98 -5.74 6.50
N PRO A 64 22.86 -6.76 5.62
CA PRO A 64 21.60 -7.01 4.91
C PRO A 64 20.80 -8.24 5.38
N VAL A 65 21.38 -9.15 6.17
CA VAL A 65 20.72 -10.46 6.45
C VAL A 65 19.76 -10.40 7.66
N GLY A 66 19.88 -9.41 8.53
CA GLY A 66 19.10 -9.33 9.78
C GLY A 66 17.64 -8.89 9.62
N CYS A 67 17.29 -8.13 8.58
CA CYS A 67 15.95 -7.56 8.45
C CYS A 67 14.95 -8.46 7.72
N VAL A 68 15.41 -9.46 6.96
CA VAL A 68 14.51 -10.28 6.12
C VAL A 68 13.72 -11.33 6.94
N ARG A 69 14.14 -11.63 8.17
CA ARG A 69 13.49 -12.63 9.04
C ARG A 69 12.64 -12.08 10.18
N ALA A 70 12.60 -10.77 10.40
CA ALA A 70 12.03 -10.20 11.63
C ALA A 70 10.63 -9.55 11.48
N CYS A 71 10.11 -9.40 10.26
CA CYS A 71 8.76 -8.91 10.03
C CYS A 71 7.90 -10.05 9.48
N PRO A 72 7.19 -10.82 10.34
CA PRO A 72 6.11 -11.67 9.83
C PRO A 72 5.12 -10.79 9.05
N PRO A 73 4.52 -11.30 7.96
CA PRO A 73 3.49 -10.56 7.25
C PRO A 73 2.40 -10.15 8.24
N VAL A 74 2.14 -8.85 8.37
CA VAL A 74 1.10 -8.32 9.24
C VAL A 74 -0.24 -8.81 8.67
N PRO A 75 -1.03 -9.60 9.42
CA PRO A 75 -2.33 -10.03 8.95
C PRO A 75 -3.17 -8.80 8.59
N GLN A 76 -3.74 -8.79 7.38
CA GLN A 76 -4.73 -7.78 7.04
C GLN A 76 -6.00 -8.05 7.85
N PRO A 77 -6.62 -7.01 8.43
CA PRO A 77 -7.88 -7.20 9.14
C PRO A 77 -8.96 -7.64 8.15
N GLU A 78 -9.86 -8.53 8.58
CA GLU A 78 -10.98 -9.00 7.75
C GLU A 78 -11.89 -7.86 7.25
N SER A 79 -11.90 -6.72 7.95
CA SER A 79 -12.62 -5.51 7.52
C SER A 79 -12.08 -4.93 6.23
N ALA A 80 -10.77 -5.03 5.97
CA ALA A 80 -10.10 -4.49 4.78
C ALA A 80 -10.22 -5.41 3.55
N LYS A 81 -10.84 -6.59 3.71
CA LYS A 81 -11.03 -7.53 2.61
C LYS A 81 -11.98 -6.92 1.58
N ILE A 82 -11.55 -6.79 0.32
CA ILE A 82 -12.46 -6.36 -0.76
C ILE A 82 -13.48 -7.47 -0.97
N VAL A 83 -14.75 -7.09 -1.04
CA VAL A 83 -15.89 -7.99 -1.22
C VAL A 83 -16.63 -7.78 -2.53
N ALA A 84 -16.42 -6.64 -3.18
CA ALA A 84 -16.98 -6.35 -4.51
C ALA A 84 -16.15 -5.27 -5.19
N ALA A 85 -16.10 -5.29 -6.53
CA ALA A 85 -15.56 -4.19 -7.31
C ALA A 85 -16.27 -4.06 -8.66
N PHE A 86 -16.24 -2.84 -9.20
CA PHE A 86 -16.91 -2.48 -10.44
C PHE A 86 -16.08 -1.46 -11.21
N GLU A 87 -16.13 -1.54 -12.53
CA GLU A 87 -15.60 -0.53 -13.43
C GLU A 87 -16.72 0.40 -13.88
N VAL A 88 -16.51 1.71 -13.78
CA VAL A 88 -17.44 2.76 -14.20
C VAL A 88 -16.80 3.58 -15.31
N PRO A 89 -17.43 3.70 -16.50
CA PRO A 89 -16.90 4.51 -17.60
C PRO A 89 -17.07 6.00 -17.29
N LEU A 90 -16.00 6.67 -16.87
CA LEU A 90 -15.94 8.09 -16.50
C LEU A 90 -14.99 8.85 -17.44
N THR A 91 -15.29 8.80 -18.74
CA THR A 91 -14.41 9.28 -19.82
C THR A 91 -14.21 10.80 -19.80
N THR A 92 -15.16 11.56 -19.25
CA THR A 92 -15.12 13.03 -19.22
C THR A 92 -14.97 13.58 -17.81
N ALA A 93 -14.44 14.80 -17.69
CA ALA A 93 -14.34 15.50 -16.40
C ALA A 93 -15.72 15.73 -15.75
N VAL A 94 -16.74 15.96 -16.57
CA VAL A 94 -18.13 16.13 -16.12
C VAL A 94 -18.68 14.82 -15.53
N GLU A 95 -18.39 13.67 -16.14
CA GLU A 95 -18.76 12.36 -15.59
C GLU A 95 -18.06 12.09 -14.26
N ARG A 96 -16.76 12.36 -14.17
CA ARG A 96 -16.00 12.24 -12.91
C ARG A 96 -16.58 13.12 -11.81
N ALA A 97 -16.89 14.37 -12.11
CA ALA A 97 -17.53 15.27 -11.15
C ALA A 97 -18.90 14.75 -10.67
N ASN A 98 -19.75 14.29 -11.60
CA ASN A 98 -21.06 13.73 -11.26
C ASN A 98 -20.95 12.45 -10.41
N PHE A 99 -19.97 11.59 -10.72
CA PHE A 99 -19.68 10.39 -9.93
C PHE A 99 -19.30 10.75 -8.50
N LEU A 100 -18.39 11.71 -8.32
CA LEU A 100 -17.97 12.18 -7.00
C LEU A 100 -19.12 12.85 -6.23
N THR A 101 -20.03 13.55 -6.90
CA THR A 101 -21.24 14.09 -6.28
C THR A 101 -22.15 12.99 -5.74
N ILE A 102 -22.39 11.93 -6.53
CA ILE A 102 -23.19 10.77 -6.09
C ILE A 102 -22.50 10.05 -4.93
N LEU A 103 -21.19 9.79 -5.05
CA LEU A 103 -20.38 9.15 -4.02
C LEU A 103 -20.48 9.89 -2.67
N LYS A 104 -20.30 11.21 -2.69
CA LYS A 104 -20.42 12.08 -1.51
C LYS A 104 -21.82 12.03 -0.90
N ALA A 105 -22.86 12.13 -1.74
CA ALA A 105 -24.24 12.11 -1.25
C ALA A 105 -24.59 10.78 -0.56
N GLU A 106 -24.22 9.64 -1.17
CA GLU A 106 -24.51 8.32 -0.62
C GLU A 106 -23.69 8.00 0.63
N ALA A 107 -22.44 8.47 0.68
CA ALA A 107 -21.59 8.36 1.87
C ALA A 107 -22.19 9.15 3.04
N ALA A 108 -22.60 10.40 2.81
CA ALA A 108 -23.20 11.26 3.84
C ALA A 108 -24.48 10.66 4.46
N ILE A 109 -25.33 9.99 3.67
CA ILE A 109 -26.52 9.26 4.18
C ILE A 109 -26.12 8.16 5.17
N GLY A 110 -24.97 7.52 4.96
CA GLY A 110 -24.42 6.49 5.84
C GLY A 110 -23.63 7.03 7.03
N GLY A 111 -23.48 8.36 7.17
CA GLY A 111 -22.56 8.95 8.15
C GLY A 111 -21.08 8.68 7.85
N LEU A 112 -20.75 8.47 6.58
CA LEU A 112 -19.39 8.22 6.09
C LEU A 112 -18.77 9.50 5.54
N ASP A 113 -17.45 9.59 5.63
CA ASP A 113 -16.66 10.68 5.08
C ASP A 113 -16.06 10.27 3.72
N VAL A 114 -15.76 11.26 2.88
CA VAL A 114 -15.11 11.05 1.57
C VAL A 114 -13.90 11.95 1.45
N ASN A 115 -12.73 11.34 1.28
CA ASN A 115 -11.51 12.02 0.89
C ASN A 115 -11.39 11.92 -0.63
N ILE A 116 -11.20 13.06 -1.30
CA ILE A 116 -10.98 13.12 -2.75
C ILE A 116 -9.63 13.78 -2.93
N GLU A 117 -8.73 13.12 -3.66
CA GLU A 117 -7.44 13.74 -3.96
C GLU A 117 -7.64 15.00 -4.81
N THR A 118 -6.88 16.05 -4.50
CA THR A 118 -6.94 17.30 -5.27
C THR A 118 -6.28 17.15 -6.63
N ALA A 119 -6.51 18.12 -7.53
CA ALA A 119 -5.85 18.15 -8.82
C ALA A 119 -4.32 18.19 -8.66
N GLU A 120 -3.82 18.99 -7.72
CA GLU A 120 -2.39 19.12 -7.43
C GLU A 120 -1.79 17.82 -6.85
N GLU A 121 -2.56 17.05 -6.09
CA GLU A 121 -2.15 15.74 -5.61
C GLU A 121 -2.04 14.73 -6.75
N MET A 122 -3.03 14.70 -7.64
CA MET A 122 -3.01 13.83 -8.82
C MET A 122 -1.91 14.24 -9.81
N ASP A 123 -1.65 15.53 -10.00
CA ASP A 123 -0.58 16.02 -10.87
C ASP A 123 0.80 15.55 -10.40
N ARG A 124 1.05 15.56 -9.08
CA ARG A 124 2.29 14.98 -8.53
C ARG A 124 2.44 13.50 -8.85
N TRP A 125 1.36 12.72 -8.79
CA TRP A 125 1.40 11.31 -9.19
C TRP A 125 1.65 11.15 -10.69
N ASN A 126 1.05 12.00 -11.52
CA ASN A 126 1.24 12.02 -12.97
C ASN A 126 2.69 12.34 -13.36
N GLU A 127 3.34 13.26 -12.64
CA GLU A 127 4.76 13.61 -12.84
C GLU A 127 5.72 12.47 -12.50
N MET A 128 5.35 11.60 -11.56
CA MET A 128 6.18 10.46 -11.14
C MET A 128 6.19 9.31 -12.17
N GLY A 129 5.19 9.23 -13.05
CA GLY A 129 5.18 8.28 -14.16
C GLY A 129 3.78 7.86 -14.62
N LEU A 130 3.69 7.38 -15.86
CA LEU A 130 2.43 6.98 -16.49
C LEU A 130 1.68 5.87 -15.73
N GLU A 131 2.39 4.95 -15.08
CA GLU A 131 1.79 3.87 -14.28
C GLU A 131 1.11 4.37 -13.00
N LEU A 132 1.47 5.57 -12.53
CA LEU A 132 0.87 6.21 -11.36
C LEU A 132 -0.20 7.22 -11.76
N SER A 133 -0.41 7.40 -13.06
CA SER A 133 -1.31 8.41 -13.57
C SER A 133 -2.76 8.08 -13.25
N LYS A 134 -3.48 9.10 -12.80
CA LYS A 134 -4.90 9.05 -12.44
C LYS A 134 -5.56 10.40 -12.71
N SER A 135 -6.85 10.36 -12.97
CA SER A 135 -7.71 11.53 -13.14
C SER A 135 -8.85 11.59 -12.11
N ILE A 136 -8.99 10.54 -11.30
CA ILE A 136 -9.88 10.48 -10.15
C ILE A 136 -9.29 9.56 -9.09
N GLU A 137 -9.33 10.00 -7.84
CA GLU A 137 -9.09 9.18 -6.66
C GLU A 137 -10.03 9.64 -5.55
N ALA A 138 -10.77 8.70 -4.97
CA ALA A 138 -11.61 8.96 -3.81
C ALA A 138 -11.62 7.76 -2.87
N THR A 139 -11.56 8.03 -1.57
CA THR A 139 -11.67 7.03 -0.52
C THR A 139 -12.83 7.40 0.37
N VAL A 140 -13.76 6.46 0.56
CA VAL A 140 -14.84 6.54 1.54
C VAL A 140 -14.37 5.82 2.80
N TYR A 141 -14.53 6.46 3.95
CA TYR A 141 -14.07 5.93 5.22
C TYR A 141 -14.98 6.35 6.37
N ARG A 142 -14.75 5.72 7.53
CA ARG A 142 -15.54 5.94 8.74
C ARG A 142 -14.85 6.88 9.72
N SER A 143 -15.62 7.76 10.34
CA SER A 143 -15.27 8.49 11.57
C SER A 143 -13.90 9.19 11.55
N GLY A 144 -13.52 9.83 10.45
CA GLY A 144 -12.23 10.52 10.38
C GLY A 144 -10.99 9.62 10.21
N ASP A 145 -11.12 8.28 10.30
CA ASP A 145 -9.98 7.36 10.14
C ASP A 145 -9.96 6.74 8.74
N ILE A 146 -9.05 7.22 7.90
CA ILE A 146 -8.85 6.72 6.54
C ILE A 146 -8.46 5.23 6.49
N ARG A 147 -7.99 4.65 7.60
CA ARG A 147 -7.66 3.21 7.69
C ARG A 147 -8.91 2.34 7.76
N GLN A 148 -10.06 2.91 8.10
CA GLN A 148 -11.36 2.25 8.08
C GLN A 148 -12.06 2.56 6.77
N SER A 149 -11.47 2.13 5.66
CA SER A 149 -12.06 2.35 4.34
C SER A 149 -13.29 1.46 4.15
N GLU A 150 -14.30 2.02 3.49
CA GLU A 150 -15.52 1.31 3.08
C GLU A 150 -15.54 1.11 1.57
N ALA A 151 -14.99 2.08 0.84
CA ALA A 151 -14.81 1.99 -0.59
C ALA A 151 -13.65 2.86 -1.06
N ARG A 152 -13.08 2.49 -2.20
CA ARG A 152 -12.06 3.25 -2.90
C ARG A 152 -12.41 3.29 -4.38
N ALA A 153 -12.32 4.47 -4.99
CA ALA A 153 -12.55 4.68 -6.41
C ALA A 153 -11.31 5.33 -7.04
N SER A 154 -10.75 4.70 -8.07
CA SER A 154 -9.57 5.23 -8.77
C SER A 154 -9.57 4.76 -10.22
N ASP A 155 -9.13 5.61 -11.15
CA ASP A 155 -8.88 5.21 -12.54
C ASP A 155 -7.38 4.96 -12.81
N GLN A 156 -6.58 4.81 -11.74
CA GLN A 156 -5.18 4.41 -11.87
C GLN A 156 -5.07 3.09 -12.66
N HIS A 157 -4.16 3.06 -13.65
CA HIS A 157 -4.00 1.98 -14.65
C HIS A 157 -5.16 1.82 -15.66
N HIS A 158 -6.18 2.67 -15.60
CA HIS A 158 -7.42 2.58 -16.38
C HIS A 158 -8.02 3.96 -16.68
N LEU A 159 -7.22 4.92 -17.15
CA LEU A 159 -7.69 6.31 -17.33
C LEU A 159 -9.04 6.40 -18.04
N GLY A 160 -9.98 7.11 -17.42
CA GLY A 160 -11.36 7.25 -17.89
C GLY A 160 -12.29 6.08 -17.56
N HIS A 161 -11.80 5.04 -16.89
CA HIS A 161 -12.54 3.86 -16.44
C HIS A 161 -12.24 3.62 -14.96
N ALA A 162 -12.95 4.32 -14.08
CA ALA A 162 -12.71 4.25 -12.65
C ALA A 162 -13.13 2.89 -12.10
N TRP A 163 -12.23 2.23 -11.38
CA TRP A 163 -12.54 1.06 -10.59
C TRP A 163 -12.97 1.52 -9.20
N ILE A 164 -14.20 1.16 -8.80
CA ILE A 164 -14.68 1.30 -7.43
C ILE A 164 -14.68 -0.07 -6.76
N SER A 165 -13.94 -0.19 -5.67
CA SER A 165 -13.88 -1.38 -4.81
C SER A 165 -14.52 -1.11 -3.46
N PHE A 166 -15.18 -2.12 -2.92
CA PHE A 166 -15.86 -2.09 -1.63
C PHE A 166 -15.22 -3.07 -0.68
N GLU A 167 -14.82 -2.60 0.49
CA GLU A 167 -14.30 -3.42 1.56
C GLU A 167 -15.46 -4.04 2.36
N ARG A 168 -15.16 -5.08 3.15
CA ARG A 168 -16.15 -5.69 4.05
C ARG A 168 -16.59 -4.68 5.12
N GLY A 169 -15.66 -3.82 5.54
CA GLY A 169 -15.87 -2.84 6.60
C GLY A 169 -15.94 -3.50 7.99
N GLU A 170 -15.78 -2.70 9.04
CA GLU A 170 -15.95 -3.15 10.43
C GLU A 170 -17.43 -3.36 10.80
N ASP A 171 -18.34 -2.66 10.12
CA ASP A 171 -19.80 -2.91 10.17
C ASP A 171 -20.24 -3.40 8.80
N PRO A 172 -20.28 -4.73 8.57
CA PRO A 172 -20.66 -5.30 7.28
C PRO A 172 -22.08 -4.95 6.83
N SER A 173 -22.98 -4.64 7.77
CA SER A 173 -24.34 -4.25 7.44
C SER A 173 -24.40 -2.83 6.90
N LEU A 174 -23.64 -1.91 7.49
CA LEU A 174 -23.48 -0.55 6.97
C LEU A 174 -22.80 -0.57 5.60
N ALA A 175 -21.65 -1.24 5.49
CA ALA A 175 -20.87 -1.34 4.26
C ALA A 175 -21.72 -1.88 3.10
N ARG A 176 -22.47 -2.96 3.35
CA ARG A 176 -23.37 -3.56 2.37
C ARG A 176 -24.48 -2.61 1.94
N ARG A 177 -25.17 -1.94 2.87
CA ARG A 177 -26.24 -0.98 2.55
C ARG A 177 -25.69 0.22 1.76
N PHE A 178 -24.53 0.73 2.13
CA PHE A 178 -23.85 1.81 1.39
C PHE A 178 -23.55 1.38 -0.04
N ARG A 179 -22.90 0.21 -0.23
CA ARG A 179 -22.62 -0.37 -1.54
C ARG A 179 -23.88 -0.54 -2.38
N GLU A 180 -24.92 -1.15 -1.84
CA GLU A 180 -26.17 -1.43 -2.57
C GLU A 180 -26.83 -0.12 -3.06
N ARG A 181 -26.93 0.91 -2.21
CA ARG A 181 -27.48 2.21 -2.60
C ARG A 181 -26.62 2.93 -3.64
N LEU A 182 -25.31 2.98 -3.40
CA LEU A 182 -24.38 3.64 -4.31
C LEU A 182 -24.39 2.98 -5.69
N MET A 183 -24.30 1.66 -5.73
CA MET A 183 -24.30 0.91 -6.99
C MET A 183 -25.64 1.03 -7.73
N SER A 184 -26.77 1.10 -7.02
CA SER A 184 -28.07 1.36 -7.66
C SER A 184 -28.04 2.66 -8.48
N ARG A 185 -27.54 3.75 -7.89
CA ARG A 185 -27.45 5.06 -8.57
C ARG A 185 -26.37 5.10 -9.65
N ILE A 186 -25.25 4.42 -9.43
CA ILE A 186 -24.19 4.31 -10.44
C ILE A 186 -24.71 3.58 -11.67
N VAL A 187 -25.34 2.42 -11.53
CA VAL A 187 -25.83 1.62 -12.66
C VAL A 187 -26.96 2.34 -13.39
N GLU A 188 -27.83 3.06 -12.68
CA GLU A 188 -28.87 3.88 -13.30
C GLU A 188 -28.27 4.97 -14.21
N ARG A 189 -27.19 5.63 -13.76
CA ARG A 189 -26.57 6.73 -14.53
C ARG A 189 -25.55 6.25 -15.57
N TRP A 190 -24.84 5.17 -15.28
CA TRP A 190 -23.81 4.56 -16.13
C TRP A 190 -24.15 3.08 -16.34
N PRO A 191 -25.10 2.76 -17.25
CA PRO A 191 -25.49 1.37 -17.52
C PRO A 191 -24.36 0.52 -18.11
N GLY A 192 -23.28 1.16 -18.58
CA GLY A 192 -22.05 0.48 -19.01
C GLY A 192 -21.13 0.04 -17.86
N THR A 193 -21.54 0.17 -16.60
CA THR A 193 -20.78 -0.31 -15.44
C THR A 193 -20.62 -1.83 -15.48
N LEU A 194 -19.40 -2.31 -15.29
CA LEU A 194 -19.05 -3.74 -15.36
C LEU A 194 -18.62 -4.25 -13.99
N SER A 195 -18.98 -5.50 -13.65
CA SER A 195 -18.43 -6.16 -12.47
C SER A 195 -16.96 -6.53 -12.69
N VAL A 196 -16.12 -6.31 -11.69
CA VAL A 196 -14.72 -6.74 -11.64
C VAL A 196 -14.61 -7.90 -10.63
N PRO A 197 -14.05 -9.05 -11.02
CA PRO A 197 -13.93 -10.19 -10.12
C PRO A 197 -12.98 -9.88 -8.98
N VAL A 198 -13.32 -10.32 -7.78
CA VAL A 198 -12.48 -10.20 -6.58
C VAL A 198 -11.91 -11.58 -6.27
N ALA A 199 -10.60 -11.66 -6.05
CA ALA A 199 -9.94 -12.92 -5.69
C ALA A 199 -10.41 -13.43 -4.33
N GLN A 200 -10.20 -14.73 -4.04
CA GLN A 200 -10.59 -15.31 -2.75
C GLN A 200 -9.88 -14.66 -1.55
N THR A 201 -8.67 -14.16 -1.80
CA THR A 201 -7.85 -13.37 -0.87
C THR A 201 -8.39 -11.97 -0.61
N GLY A 202 -9.39 -11.51 -1.37
CA GLY A 202 -9.87 -10.12 -1.35
C GLY A 202 -9.00 -9.15 -2.13
N SER A 203 -8.04 -9.62 -2.94
CA SER A 203 -7.26 -8.77 -3.84
C SER A 203 -7.97 -8.59 -5.19
N LEU A 204 -7.81 -7.42 -5.81
CA LEU A 204 -8.24 -7.23 -7.19
C LEU A 204 -7.21 -7.82 -8.16
N PRO A 205 -7.65 -8.56 -9.19
CA PRO A 205 -6.77 -9.00 -10.25
C PRO A 205 -6.16 -7.83 -11.02
N HIS A 206 -4.96 -8.04 -11.56
CA HIS A 206 -4.38 -7.09 -12.48
C HIS A 206 -5.22 -7.01 -13.77
N LYS A 207 -5.34 -5.81 -14.33
CA LYS A 207 -6.03 -5.57 -15.62
C LYS A 207 -5.64 -6.55 -16.72
N LYS A 208 -4.34 -6.82 -16.86
CA LYS A 208 -3.78 -7.71 -17.88
C LYS A 208 -4.20 -9.18 -17.73
N ASP A 209 -4.66 -9.55 -16.53
CA ASP A 209 -5.15 -10.89 -16.20
C ASP A 209 -6.68 -10.97 -16.30
N LEU A 210 -7.35 -9.88 -16.70
CA LEU A 210 -8.79 -9.83 -16.90
C LEU A 210 -9.13 -9.88 -18.39
N ARG A 211 -10.22 -10.59 -18.68
CA ARG A 211 -10.87 -10.63 -19.99
C ARG A 211 -12.28 -10.10 -19.86
N ARG A 212 -12.68 -9.23 -20.78
CA ARG A 212 -14.05 -8.72 -20.83
C ARG A 212 -14.99 -9.78 -21.43
N SER A 213 -16.13 -9.99 -20.80
CA SER A 213 -17.24 -10.83 -21.26
C SER A 213 -18.56 -10.03 -21.29
N ASP A 214 -19.65 -10.66 -21.70
CA ASP A 214 -20.99 -10.04 -21.76
C ASP A 214 -21.55 -9.70 -20.37
N HIS A 215 -20.98 -10.27 -19.31
CA HIS A 215 -21.42 -10.08 -17.92
C HIS A 215 -20.45 -9.26 -17.06
N GLY A 216 -19.36 -8.75 -17.63
CA GLY A 216 -18.36 -7.98 -16.90
C GLY A 216 -16.94 -8.42 -17.23
N TYR A 217 -16.08 -8.48 -16.22
CA TYR A 217 -14.74 -9.05 -16.34
C TYR A 217 -14.69 -10.46 -15.76
N GLU A 218 -13.87 -11.29 -16.37
CA GLU A 218 -13.50 -12.62 -15.88
C GLU A 218 -11.99 -12.71 -15.78
N ILE A 219 -11.48 -13.44 -14.79
CA ILE A 219 -10.05 -13.72 -14.69
C ILE A 219 -9.69 -14.68 -15.82
N ASP A 220 -8.62 -14.37 -16.56
CA ASP A 220 -8.08 -15.26 -17.58
C ASP A 220 -7.84 -16.65 -16.97
N PRO A 221 -8.43 -17.72 -17.53
CA PRO A 221 -8.28 -19.07 -16.98
C PRO A 221 -6.81 -19.50 -16.80
N SER A 222 -5.90 -19.02 -17.64
CA SER A 222 -4.46 -19.30 -17.54
C SER A 222 -3.78 -18.60 -16.35
N ARG A 223 -4.41 -17.56 -15.79
CA ARG A 223 -3.93 -16.77 -14.63
C ARG A 223 -4.68 -17.10 -13.34
N LEU A 224 -5.83 -17.76 -13.44
CA LEU A 224 -6.74 -18.03 -12.31
C LEU A 224 -6.06 -18.67 -11.09
N ALA A 225 -5.10 -19.57 -11.31
CA ALA A 225 -4.36 -20.23 -10.22
C ALA A 225 -3.60 -19.24 -9.30
N GLY A 226 -3.26 -18.05 -9.78
CA GLY A 226 -2.65 -16.98 -8.96
C GLY A 226 -3.60 -16.34 -7.95
N TYR A 227 -4.90 -16.42 -8.20
CA TYR A 227 -5.95 -15.72 -7.46
C TYR A 227 -6.80 -16.65 -6.57
N ILE A 228 -6.52 -17.95 -6.63
CA ILE A 228 -7.10 -18.96 -5.73
C ILE A 228 -6.21 -19.09 -4.49
N CYS A 229 -6.86 -19.27 -3.35
CA CYS A 229 -6.18 -19.50 -2.08
C CYS A 229 -5.37 -20.81 -2.11
N GLY A 230 -4.11 -20.75 -1.67
CA GLY A 230 -3.25 -21.92 -1.49
C GLY A 230 -2.62 -22.51 -2.77
N THR A 231 -2.79 -21.89 -3.95
CA THR A 231 -2.30 -22.42 -5.22
C THR A 231 -1.09 -21.69 -5.81
N ALA A 232 -0.76 -20.46 -5.36
CA ALA A 232 0.41 -19.73 -5.84
C ALA A 232 1.55 -19.68 -4.80
N PRO A 233 2.82 -19.87 -5.22
CA PRO A 233 3.97 -19.69 -4.32
C PRO A 233 4.07 -18.22 -3.92
N GLY A 234 3.91 -17.93 -2.62
CA GLY A 234 3.93 -16.57 -2.06
C GLY A 234 2.54 -15.97 -1.77
N ASN A 235 1.44 -16.69 -2.04
CA ASN A 235 0.12 -16.26 -1.57
C ASN A 235 0.00 -16.34 -0.04
N ALA A 236 -0.88 -15.49 0.49
CA ALA A 236 -1.16 -15.35 1.92
C ALA A 236 -1.35 -16.73 2.59
N PRO A 237 -0.91 -16.90 3.85
CA PRO A 237 -1.08 -18.15 4.58
C PRO A 237 -2.55 -18.59 4.53
N LYS A 238 -2.79 -19.90 4.59
CA LYS A 238 -4.12 -20.52 4.52
C LYS A 238 -5.17 -19.85 5.44
N SER A 239 -4.70 -19.25 6.55
CA SER A 239 -5.50 -18.46 7.49
C SER A 239 -6.09 -17.14 6.94
N ALA A 240 -5.64 -16.64 5.79
CA ALA A 240 -6.24 -15.48 5.12
C ALA A 240 -7.44 -15.86 4.22
N CYS A 241 -7.74 -17.17 4.17
CA CYS A 241 -8.73 -17.77 3.30
C CYS A 241 -9.87 -18.45 4.08
N ASP A 242 -9.74 -18.55 5.40
CA ASP A 242 -10.71 -19.16 6.33
C ASP A 242 -11.49 -18.07 7.08
#